data_AF-A0A445AAS7-F1
#
_entry.id   AF-A0A445AAS7-F1
#
_cell.length_a   1.000
_cell.length_b   1.000
_cell.length_c   1.000
_cell.angle_alpha   90.00
_cell.angle_beta   90.00
_cell.angle_gamma   90.00
#
_symmetry.space_group_name_H-M   'P 1'
#
loop_
_entity.id
_entity.type
_entity.pdbx_description
1 polymer ?
#
loop_
_entity_poly.entity_id
_entity_poly.type
_entity_poly.pdbx_seq_one_letter_code
_entity_poly.pdbx_strand_id
1 'polypeptide(L)'
;MKRNPRKVKWTKAYRRVHRKDMTQDSTFEFERMRNKLERYDRNLIENVFKAIPKIDKIRVIKEERHHKNRSLLESSIGSIEEKDAAFTQLNGLAFLLL
;
A
#
# COMPACT_ATOMS: atom_id res chain seq x y z
N MET A 1 -5.26 -4.95 -28.77
CA MET A 1 -5.06 -5.99 -27.74
C MET A 1 -5.75 -5.57 -26.44
N LYS A 2 -6.76 -6.32 -25.95
CA LYS A 2 -7.49 -6.01 -24.72
C LYS A 2 -6.80 -6.67 -23.50
N ARG A 3 -5.91 -5.94 -22.82
CA ARG A 3 -5.23 -6.45 -21.61
C ARG A 3 -5.98 -6.02 -20.35
N ASN A 4 -6.10 -6.91 -19.36
CA ASN A 4 -6.70 -6.59 -18.08
C ASN A 4 -5.72 -5.76 -17.22
N PRO A 5 -6.05 -4.51 -16.84
CA PRO A 5 -5.15 -3.66 -16.06
C PRO A 5 -4.79 -4.27 -14.70
N ARG A 6 -5.66 -5.10 -14.08
CA ARG A 6 -5.35 -5.77 -12.80
C ARG A 6 -4.23 -6.81 -12.89
N LYS A 7 -3.82 -7.21 -14.10
CA LYS A 7 -2.71 -8.15 -14.34
C LYS A 7 -1.47 -7.46 -14.92
N VAL A 8 -1.54 -6.17 -15.22
CA VAL A 8 -0.44 -5.39 -15.79
C VAL A 8 0.34 -4.71 -14.67
N LYS A 9 1.55 -5.21 -14.38
CA LYS A 9 2.34 -4.91 -13.17
C LYS A 9 2.59 -3.42 -12.90
N TRP A 10 2.74 -2.60 -13.94
CA TRP A 10 3.05 -1.17 -13.79
C TRP A 10 1.82 -0.29 -13.51
N THR A 11 0.60 -0.81 -13.64
CA THR A 11 -0.62 -0.01 -13.45
C THR A 11 -0.96 0.17 -11.97
N LYS A 12 -1.63 1.29 -11.65
CA LYS A 12 -2.15 1.55 -10.29
C LYS A 12 -3.19 0.51 -9.85
N ALA A 13 -3.99 0.00 -10.79
CA ALA A 13 -4.98 -1.05 -10.54
C ALA A 13 -4.32 -2.34 -10.03
N TYR A 14 -3.22 -2.78 -10.66
CA TYR A 14 -2.42 -3.91 -10.17
C TYR A 14 -1.88 -3.63 -8.76
N ARG A 15 -1.26 -2.46 -8.55
CA ARG A 15 -0.65 -2.10 -7.27
C ARG A 15 -1.66 -2.08 -6.11
N ARG A 16 -2.88 -1.62 -6.36
CA ARG A 16 -4.00 -1.63 -5.40
C ARG A 16 -4.39 -3.06 -5.00
N VAL A 17 -4.64 -3.93 -5.99
CA VAL A 17 -5.08 -5.33 -5.74
C VAL A 17 -3.99 -6.13 -5.02
N HIS A 18 -2.72 -5.91 -5.38
CA HIS A 18 -1.59 -6.62 -4.81
C HIS A 18 -0.98 -5.95 -3.57
N ARG A 19 -1.73 -5.03 -2.92
CA ARG A 19 -1.32 -4.35 -1.66
C ARG A 19 0.08 -3.71 -1.75
N LYS A 20 0.45 -3.19 -2.92
CA LYS A 20 1.70 -2.43 -3.11
C LYS A 20 1.52 -0.95 -2.75
N ASP A 21 0.29 -0.46 -2.84
CA ASP A 21 -0.11 0.87 -2.42
C ASP A 21 -1.04 0.82 -1.20
N MET A 22 -0.94 1.85 -0.36
CA MET A 22 -1.91 2.10 0.69
C MET A 22 -3.29 2.35 0.06
N THR A 23 -4.27 1.50 0.39
CA THR A 23 -5.58 1.48 -0.29
C THR A 23 -6.75 1.81 0.64
N GLN A 24 -6.65 1.50 1.92
CA GLN A 24 -7.68 1.76 2.93
C GLN A 24 -7.15 2.82 3.89
N ASP A 25 -7.32 4.09 3.54
CA ASP A 25 -6.93 5.20 4.39
C ASP A 25 -8.01 6.28 4.40
N SER A 26 -8.24 6.87 5.56
CA SER A 26 -9.26 7.91 5.76
C SER A 26 -8.97 9.19 4.97
N THR A 27 -7.72 9.41 4.57
CA THR A 27 -7.34 10.56 3.73
C THR A 27 -8.02 10.51 2.35
N PHE A 28 -8.34 9.32 1.81
CA PHE A 28 -9.00 9.21 0.50
C PHE A 28 -10.46 9.66 0.51
N GLU A 29 -11.12 9.69 1.67
CA GLU A 29 -12.51 10.15 1.79
C GLU A 29 -12.67 11.64 1.46
N PHE A 30 -11.60 12.43 1.56
CA PHE A 30 -11.62 13.85 1.20
C PHE A 30 -11.65 14.08 -0.32
N GLU A 31 -11.24 13.10 -1.13
CA GLU A 31 -11.23 13.17 -2.60
C GLU A 31 -12.59 12.80 -3.23
N ARG A 32 -13.59 12.44 -2.42
CA ARG A 32 -14.89 12.00 -2.91
C ARG A 32 -15.62 13.11 -3.68
N MET A 33 -16.25 12.75 -4.80
CA MET A 33 -17.12 13.68 -5.52
C MET A 33 -18.36 14.03 -4.70
N ARG A 34 -18.64 15.34 -4.57
CA ARG A 34 -19.85 15.85 -3.93
C ARG A 34 -20.92 16.08 -5.00
N ASN A 35 -22.04 15.35 -4.90
CA ASN A 35 -23.16 15.46 -5.85
C ASN A 35 -24.20 16.52 -5.44
N LYS A 36 -23.88 17.36 -4.44
CA LYS A 36 -24.73 18.47 -3.98
C LYS A 36 -23.95 19.76 -4.07
N LEU A 37 -24.60 20.80 -4.58
CA LEU A 37 -24.07 22.15 -4.60
C LEU A 37 -24.27 22.75 -3.20
N GLU A 38 -23.18 23.20 -2.58
CA GLU A 38 -23.23 24.02 -1.36
C GLU A 38 -23.22 25.49 -1.77
N ARG A 39 -24.03 26.32 -1.11
CA ARG A 39 -23.97 27.77 -1.31
C ARG A 39 -22.63 28.29 -0.80
N TYR A 40 -22.06 29.29 -1.47
CA TYR A 40 -20.80 29.90 -1.07
C TYR A 40 -20.83 30.38 0.39
N ASP A 41 -19.89 29.88 1.19
CA ASP A 41 -19.58 30.36 2.53
C ASP A 41 -18.06 30.58 2.63
N ARG A 42 -17.67 31.82 2.94
CA ARG A 42 -16.26 32.24 3.02
C ARG A 42 -15.52 31.52 4.15
N ASN A 43 -16.18 31.31 5.29
CA ASN A 43 -15.56 30.68 6.45
C ASN A 43 -15.26 29.20 6.15
N LEU A 44 -16.19 28.53 5.46
CA LEU A 44 -16.01 27.16 5.00
C LEU A 44 -14.80 27.04 4.06
N ILE A 45 -14.73 27.91 3.06
CA ILE A 45 -13.65 27.89 2.06
C ILE A 45 -12.28 28.17 2.70
N GLU A 46 -12.20 29.14 3.60
CA GLU A 46 -10.95 29.42 4.33
C GLU A 46 -10.47 28.22 5.16
N ASN A 47 -11.41 27.53 5.83
CA ASN A 47 -11.10 26.33 6.59
C ASN A 47 -10.63 25.18 5.69
N VAL A 48 -11.25 25.01 4.51
CA VAL A 48 -10.85 24.01 3.52
C VAL A 48 -9.43 24.30 3.00
N PHE A 49 -9.12 25.55 2.66
CA PHE A 49 -7.78 25.94 2.22
C PHE A 49 -6.71 25.66 3.27
N LYS A 50 -7.01 25.86 4.55
CA LYS A 50 -6.11 25.49 5.65
C LYS A 50 -5.98 23.97 5.83
N ALA A 51 -7.00 23.19 5.48
CA ALA A 51 -7.04 21.74 5.68
C ALA A 51 -6.32 20.96 4.57
N ILE A 52 -6.46 21.34 3.29
CA ILE A 52 -5.86 20.65 2.13
C ILE A 52 -4.37 20.33 2.33
N PRO A 53 -3.47 21.31 2.60
CA PRO A 53 -2.04 21.02 2.71
C PRO A 53 -1.69 20.15 3.92
N LYS A 54 -2.54 20.14 4.97
CA LYS A 54 -2.34 19.27 6.13
C LYS A 54 -2.68 17.81 5.78
N ILE A 55 -3.77 17.61 5.04
CA ILE A 55 -4.22 16.29 4.58
C ILE A 55 -3.16 15.69 3.65
N ASP A 56 -2.60 16.49 2.73
CA ASP A 56 -1.54 16.03 1.81
C ASP A 56 -0.27 15.62 2.55
N LYS A 57 0.18 16.39 3.54
CA LYS A 57 1.34 16.02 4.37
C LYS A 57 1.13 14.69 5.10
N ILE A 58 -0.05 14.50 5.69
CA ILE A 58 -0.40 13.25 6.38
C ILE A 58 -0.40 12.08 5.40
N ARG A 59 -0.91 12.29 4.18
CA ARG A 59 -0.92 11.28 3.12
C ARG A 59 0.48 10.78 2.79
N VAL A 60 1.40 11.72 2.51
CA VAL A 60 2.80 11.39 2.16
C VAL A 60 3.47 10.60 3.28
N ILE A 61 3.35 11.06 4.53
CA ILE A 61 3.95 10.38 5.69
C ILE A 61 3.42 8.94 5.84
N LYS A 62 2.11 8.73 5.61
CA LYS A 62 1.51 7.39 5.69
C LYS A 62 1.95 6.50 4.53
N GLU A 63 2.04 7.03 3.31
CA GLU A 63 2.53 6.31 2.14
C GLU A 63 4.00 5.87 2.35
N GLU A 64 4.86 6.75 2.83
CA GLU A 64 6.25 6.43 3.18
C GLU A 64 6.35 5.33 4.23
N ARG A 65 5.55 5.44 5.31
CA ARG A 65 5.48 4.40 6.36
C ARG A 65 5.03 3.06 5.79
N HIS A 66 4.03 3.04 4.91
CA HIS A 66 3.57 1.83 4.25
C HIS A 66 4.67 1.18 3.40
N HIS A 67 5.41 1.99 2.64
CA HIS A 67 6.54 1.50 1.85
C HIS A 67 7.68 0.95 2.72
N LYS A 68 8.03 1.64 3.81
CA LYS A 68 9.06 1.18 4.77
C LYS A 68 8.67 -0.13 5.45
N ASN A 69 7.44 -0.24 5.93
CA ASN A 69 6.96 -1.47 6.58
C ASN A 69 6.98 -2.65 5.61
N ARG A 70 6.65 -2.39 4.33
CA ARG A 70 6.72 -3.41 3.29
C ARG A 70 8.16 -3.85 3.02
N SER A 71 9.11 -2.93 2.87
CA SER A 71 10.50 -3.29 2.60
C SER A 71 11.12 -4.09 3.75
N LEU A 72 10.76 -3.75 4.99
CA LEU A 72 11.17 -4.51 6.18
C LEU A 72 10.60 -5.94 6.14
N LEU A 73 9.30 -6.09 5.86
CA LEU A 73 8.68 -7.41 5.75
C LEU A 73 9.36 -8.27 4.66
N GLU A 74 9.68 -7.66 3.52
CA GLU A 74 10.35 -8.34 2.39
C GLU A 74 11.73 -8.87 2.80
N SER A 75 12.50 -8.09 3.58
CA SER A 75 13.79 -8.55 4.14
C SER A 75 13.64 -9.67 5.18
N SER A 76 12.60 -9.61 6.02
CA SER A 76 12.34 -10.66 7.01
C SER A 76 11.95 -11.97 6.37
N ILE A 77 11.10 -11.94 5.32
CA ILE A 77 10.69 -13.13 4.57
C ILE A 77 11.90 -13.81 3.94
N GLY A 78 12.83 -13.05 3.34
CA GLY A 78 14.05 -13.64 2.77
C GLY A 78 14.86 -14.44 3.79
N SER A 79 15.02 -13.92 5.02
CA SER A 79 15.73 -14.63 6.09
C SER A 79 15.01 -15.88 6.62
N ILE A 80 13.69 -15.96 6.44
CA ILE A 80 12.88 -17.13 6.81
C ILE A 80 13.01 -18.19 5.72
N GLU A 81 12.90 -17.81 4.45
CA GLU A 81 13.07 -18.72 3.32
C GLU A 81 14.46 -19.38 3.30
N GLU A 82 15.52 -18.65 3.67
CA GLU A 82 16.87 -19.22 3.81
C GLU A 82 16.95 -20.28 4.92
N LYS A 83 16.32 -20.03 6.08
CA LYS A 83 16.28 -20.97 7.20
C LYS A 83 15.42 -22.20 6.88
N ASP A 84 14.29 -22.00 6.22
CA ASP A 84 13.40 -23.08 5.79
C ASP A 84 14.06 -23.96 4.72
N ALA A 85 14.82 -23.37 3.78
CA ALA A 85 15.60 -24.11 2.80
C ALA A 85 16.70 -24.95 3.48
N ALA A 86 17.41 -24.40 4.46
CA ALA A 86 18.42 -25.14 5.23
C ALA A 86 17.80 -26.29 6.04
N PHE A 87 16.63 -26.08 6.65
CA PHE A 87 15.88 -27.12 7.38
C PHE A 87 15.41 -28.25 6.44
N THR A 88 14.92 -27.90 5.24
CA THR A 88 14.46 -28.87 4.24
C THR A 88 15.62 -29.73 3.72
N GLN A 89 16.80 -29.14 3.53
CA GLN A 89 18.02 -29.88 3.16
C GLN A 89 18.47 -30.84 4.26
N LEU A 90 18.46 -30.40 5.53
CA LEU A 90 18.86 -31.24 6.67
C LEU A 90 17.92 -32.44 6.87
N ASN A 91 16.60 -32.23 6.75
CA ASN A 91 15.63 -33.32 6.85
C ASN A 91 15.67 -34.27 5.65
N GLY A 92 15.91 -33.74 4.44
CA GLY A 92 16.08 -34.57 3.24
C GLY A 92 17.34 -35.45 3.32
N LEU A 93 18.44 -34.94 3.87
CA LEU A 93 19.66 -35.72 4.11
C LEU A 93 19.47 -36.75 5.23
N ALA A 94 18.74 -36.40 6.30
CA ALA A 94 18.41 -37.34 7.38
C ALA A 94 17.54 -38.52 6.90
N PHE A 95 16.66 -38.30 5.91
CA PHE A 95 15.82 -39.34 5.30
C PHE A 95 16.60 -40.28 4.37
N LEU A 96 17.76 -39.86 3.87
CA LEU A 96 18.63 -40.68 2.99
C LEU A 96 19.69 -41.48 3.77
N LEU A 97 19.90 -41.19 5.05
CA LEU A 97 20.87 -41.84 5.93
C LEU A 97 20.22 -42.87 6.89
N LEU A 98 18.92 -43.12 6.76
CA LEU A 98 18.17 -44.16 7.47
C LEU A 98 17.77 -45.28 6.51
#